data_AF-A0A8T2KRX8-F1
#
_entry.id   AF-A0A8T2KRX8-F1
#
_cell.length_a   1.000
_cell.length_b   1.000
_cell.length_c   1.000
_cell.angle_alpha   90.00
_cell.angle_beta   90.00
_cell.angle_gamma   90.00
#
_symmetry.space_group_name_H-M   'P 1'
#
loop_
_entity.id
_entity.type
_entity.pdbx_description
1 polymer ?
#
loop_
_entity_poly.entity_id
_entity_poly.type
_entity_poly.pdbx_seq_one_letter_code
_entity_poly.pdbx_strand_id
1 'polypeptide(L)'
;MSNFSSPSKIPKIQDPEADRICERLQLLAYKCRDPAANQAETAQQLCTVATDIMAMMSRCTKQNAGLQQTIKMLRKEREELLEEITKAKAASEAIAATAAFCKDEQQESSTQTPDPLEDDEHTDQTQDDST
;
A
#
# COMPACT_ATOMS: atom_id res chain seq x y z
N MET A 1 13.83 29.42 4.77
CA MET A 1 13.56 28.40 5.81
C MET A 1 13.82 27.04 5.20
N SER A 2 14.93 26.39 5.54
CA SER A 2 15.34 25.12 4.93
C SER A 2 15.35 24.04 6.00
N ASN A 3 14.21 23.37 6.19
CA ASN A 3 14.08 22.23 7.09
C ASN A 3 14.24 20.93 6.30
N PHE A 4 15.49 20.53 6.04
CA PHE A 4 15.81 19.14 5.71
C PHE A 4 16.42 18.51 6.96
N SER A 5 15.59 17.88 7.79
CA SER A 5 16.12 17.02 8.85
C SER A 5 15.15 15.89 9.17
N SER A 6 15.51 14.71 8.69
CA SER A 6 15.37 13.48 9.47
C SER A 6 16.38 12.47 8.91
N PRO A 7 17.43 12.10 9.66
CA PRO A 7 18.20 10.92 9.32
C PRO A 7 17.27 9.73 9.52
N SER A 8 16.92 9.03 8.44
CA SER A 8 16.29 7.71 8.52
C SER A 8 17.12 6.85 9.47
N LYS A 9 16.61 6.62 10.68
CA LYS A 9 17.14 5.63 11.61
C LYS A 9 16.82 4.26 11.02
N ILE A 10 17.57 3.87 10.00
CA ILE A 10 17.60 2.48 9.56
C ILE A 10 17.99 1.69 10.81
N PRO A 11 17.15 0.74 11.26
CA PRO A 11 17.50 -0.10 12.39
C PRO A 11 18.85 -0.73 12.11
N LYS A 12 19.80 -0.61 13.05
CA LYS A 12 21.03 -1.41 12.98
C LYS A 12 20.59 -2.86 13.10
N ILE A 13 20.56 -3.56 11.97
CA ILE A 13 20.40 -5.01 11.96
C ILE A 13 21.72 -5.55 12.49
N GLN A 14 21.72 -5.98 13.76
CA GLN A 14 22.84 -6.74 14.31
C GLN A 14 22.78 -8.15 13.76
N ASP A 15 23.83 -8.54 13.04
CA ASP A 15 24.03 -9.92 12.64
C ASP A 15 25.02 -10.54 13.66
N PRO A 16 24.53 -11.35 14.61
CA PRO A 16 25.39 -11.92 15.65
C PRO A 16 26.43 -12.89 15.09
N GLU A 17 26.25 -13.43 13.87
CA GLU A 17 27.25 -14.26 13.21
C GLU A 17 28.38 -13.39 12.64
N ALA A 18 28.03 -12.25 12.02
CA ALA A 18 29.01 -11.28 11.54
C ALA A 18 29.88 -10.74 12.68
N ASP A 19 29.26 -10.42 13.83
CA ASP A 19 29.97 -9.93 15.01
C ASP A 19 30.99 -10.97 15.53
N ARG A 20 30.60 -12.24 15.62
CA ARG A 20 31.51 -13.33 16.02
C ARG A 20 32.67 -13.52 15.05
N ILE A 21 32.41 -13.42 13.74
CA ILE A 21 33.45 -13.50 12.71
C ILE A 21 34.43 -12.33 12.86
N CYS A 22 33.93 -11.12 13.09
CA CYS A 22 34.73 -9.92 13.30
C CYS A 22 35.63 -10.05 14.55
N GLU A 23 35.08 -10.49 15.68
CA GLU A 23 35.84 -10.71 16.91
C GLU A 23 36.96 -11.75 16.70
N ARG A 24 36.65 -12.85 16.02
CA ARG A 24 37.62 -13.92 15.73
C ARG A 24 38.71 -13.42 14.80
N LEU A 25 38.38 -12.62 13.79
CA LEU A 25 39.35 -12.00 12.89
C LEU A 25 40.28 -11.01 13.64
N GLN A 26 39.74 -10.21 14.56
CA GLN A 26 40.54 -9.30 15.39
C GLN A 26 41.53 -10.06 16.27
N LEU A 27 41.11 -11.16 16.89
CA LEU A 27 41.98 -12.02 17.69
C LEU A 27 43.10 -12.63 16.83
N LEU A 28 42.79 -13.11 15.63
CA LEU A 28 43.80 -13.66 14.71
C LEU A 28 44.77 -12.60 14.24
N ALA A 29 44.30 -11.38 13.94
CA ALA A 29 45.16 -10.27 13.57
C ALA A 29 46.14 -9.89 14.69
N TYR A 30 45.72 -10.00 15.95
CA TYR A 30 46.62 -9.86 17.10
C TYR A 30 47.67 -10.99 17.14
N LYS A 31 47.24 -12.26 17.02
CA LYS A 31 48.16 -13.42 17.01
C LYS A 31 49.18 -13.38 15.88
N CYS A 32 48.82 -12.88 14.70
CA CYS A 32 49.75 -12.71 13.59
C CYS A 32 50.92 -11.76 13.90
N ARG A 33 50.78 -10.87 14.88
CA ARG A 33 51.84 -9.93 15.29
C ARG A 33 52.81 -10.53 16.31
N ASP A 34 52.46 -11.66 16.93
CA ASP A 34 53.30 -12.32 17.91
C ASP A 34 54.22 -13.33 17.20
N PRO A 35 55.55 -13.11 17.20
CA PRO A 35 56.50 -14.03 16.59
C PRO A 35 56.59 -15.39 17.32
N ALA A 36 56.12 -15.47 18.57
CA ALA A 36 56.05 -16.72 19.32
C ALA A 36 54.78 -17.54 19.02
N ALA A 37 53.81 -16.96 18.31
CA ALA A 37 52.58 -17.66 17.94
C ALA A 37 52.84 -18.73 16.87
N ASN A 38 52.05 -19.81 16.93
CA ASN A 38 52.05 -20.83 15.89
C ASN A 38 51.42 -20.25 14.61
N GLN A 39 52.27 -19.83 13.68
CA GLN A 39 51.84 -19.20 12.43
C GLN A 39 51.07 -20.17 11.53
N ALA A 40 51.37 -21.47 11.56
CA ALA A 40 50.65 -22.47 10.78
C ALA A 40 49.21 -22.65 11.28
N GLU A 41 49.02 -22.73 12.60
CA GLU A 41 47.68 -22.78 13.21
C GLU A 41 46.91 -21.50 12.93
N THR A 42 47.55 -20.34 13.04
CA THR A 42 46.93 -19.04 12.76
C THR A 42 46.50 -18.94 11.30
N ALA A 43 47.32 -19.41 10.36
CA ALA A 43 46.96 -19.49 8.94
C ALA A 43 45.76 -20.42 8.69
N GLN A 44 45.70 -21.58 9.35
CA GLN A 44 44.55 -22.48 9.25
C GLN A 44 43.27 -21.82 9.77
N GLN A 45 43.35 -21.12 10.92
CA GLN A 45 42.21 -20.40 11.50
C GLN A 45 41.73 -19.26 10.58
N LEU A 46 42.65 -18.54 9.91
CA LEU A 46 42.32 -17.54 8.91
C LEU A 46 41.60 -18.13 7.69
N CYS A 47 42.03 -19.29 7.20
CA CYS A 47 41.32 -19.99 6.12
C CYS A 47 39.89 -20.36 6.52
N THR A 48 39.67 -20.78 7.77
CA THR A 48 38.32 -21.05 8.28
C THR A 48 37.49 -19.76 8.32
N VAL A 49 38.04 -18.65 8.85
CA VAL A 49 37.33 -17.36 8.89
C VAL A 49 37.00 -16.86 7.48
N ALA A 50 37.92 -17.00 6.53
CA ALA A 50 37.66 -16.66 5.12
C ALA A 50 36.49 -17.48 4.54
N THR A 51 36.41 -18.76 4.88
CA THR A 51 35.31 -19.65 4.48
C THR A 51 33.98 -19.20 5.10
N ASP A 52 33.99 -18.87 6.39
CA ASP A 52 32.81 -18.36 7.10
C ASP A 52 32.30 -17.05 6.45
N ILE A 53 33.21 -16.12 6.11
CA ILE A 53 32.88 -14.87 5.41
C ILE A 53 32.26 -15.14 4.03
N MET A 54 32.83 -16.05 3.24
CA MET A 54 32.29 -16.40 1.92
C MET A 54 30.87 -16.99 2.02
N ALA A 55 30.63 -17.86 3.01
CA ALA A 55 29.31 -18.42 3.26
C ALA A 55 28.30 -17.34 3.64
N MET A 56 28.68 -16.41 4.52
CA MET A 56 27.85 -15.27 4.91
C MET A 56 27.52 -14.38 3.71
N MET A 57 28.52 -14.00 2.89
CA MET A 57 28.30 -13.23 1.68
C MET A 57 27.35 -13.93 0.69
N SER A 58 27.47 -15.25 0.53
CA SER A 58 26.57 -16.04 -0.31
C SER A 58 25.12 -15.97 0.19
N ARG A 59 24.90 -16.10 1.50
CA ARG A 59 23.56 -15.96 2.11
C ARG A 59 22.99 -14.56 1.93
N CYS A 60 23.77 -13.52 2.21
CA CYS A 60 23.35 -12.14 2.00
C CYS A 60 22.96 -11.87 0.54
N THR A 61 23.73 -12.42 -0.41
CA THR A 61 23.44 -12.28 -1.85
C THR A 61 22.10 -12.94 -2.21
N LYS A 62 21.85 -14.16 -1.72
CA LYS A 62 20.58 -14.87 -1.95
C LYS A 62 19.39 -14.12 -1.33
N GLN A 63 19.53 -13.64 -0.10
CA GLN A 63 18.50 -12.86 0.58
C GLN A 63 18.21 -11.54 -0.16
N ASN A 64 19.25 -10.84 -0.60
CA ASN A 64 19.09 -9.61 -1.37
C ASN A 64 18.33 -9.86 -2.70
N ALA A 65 18.68 -10.93 -3.42
CA ALA A 65 17.97 -11.32 -4.63
C ALA A 65 16.47 -11.60 -4.36
N GLY A 66 16.16 -12.31 -3.27
CA GLY A 66 14.77 -12.54 -2.83
C GLY A 66 14.03 -11.24 -2.50
N LEU A 67 14.64 -10.35 -1.71
CA LEU A 67 14.06 -9.05 -1.37
C LEU A 67 13.81 -8.18 -2.60
N GLN A 68 14.71 -8.20 -3.58
CA GLN A 68 14.51 -7.50 -4.84
C GLN A 68 13.31 -8.04 -5.63
N GLN A 69 13.08 -9.35 -5.63
CA GLN A 69 11.89 -9.94 -6.24
C GLN A 69 10.61 -9.51 -5.49
N THR A 70 10.62 -9.56 -4.16
CA THR A 70 9.48 -9.09 -3.35
C THR A 70 9.16 -7.63 -3.62
N ILE A 71 10.17 -6.76 -3.70
CA ILE A 71 9.99 -5.34 -4.04
C ILE A 71 9.35 -5.17 -5.43
N LYS A 72 9.78 -5.96 -6.42
CA LYS A 72 9.19 -5.91 -7.76
C LYS A 72 7.72 -6.32 -7.75
N MET A 73 7.37 -7.39 -7.03
CA MET A 73 5.97 -7.83 -6.91
C MET A 73 5.11 -6.78 -6.23
N LEU A 74 5.55 -6.25 -5.08
CA LEU A 74 4.82 -5.20 -4.35
C LEU A 74 4.64 -3.92 -5.16
N ARG A 75 5.61 -3.55 -6.01
CA ARG A 75 5.47 -2.41 -6.92
C ARG A 75 4.37 -2.65 -7.96
N LYS A 76 4.32 -3.86 -8.54
CA LYS A 76 3.28 -4.25 -9.50
C LYS A 76 1.89 -4.24 -8.86
N GLU A 77 1.74 -4.87 -7.70
CA GLU A 77 0.48 -4.88 -6.94
C GLU A 77 0.03 -3.47 -6.57
N ARG A 78 0.96 -2.60 -6.18
CA ARG A 78 0.66 -1.18 -5.91
C ARG A 78 0.14 -0.46 -7.15
N GLU A 79 0.71 -0.71 -8.32
CA GLU A 79 0.26 -0.10 -9.58
C GLU A 79 -1.16 -0.58 -9.94
N GLU A 80 -1.44 -1.87 -9.82
CA GLU A 80 -2.76 -2.46 -10.06
C GLU A 80 -3.81 -1.86 -9.11
N LEU A 81 -3.52 -1.79 -7.81
CA LEU A 81 -4.41 -1.19 -6.82
C LEU A 81 -4.68 0.31 -7.09
N LEU A 82 -3.68 1.06 -7.56
CA LEU A 82 -3.87 2.46 -7.93
C LEU A 82 -4.79 2.62 -9.15
N GLU A 83 -4.71 1.71 -10.12
CA GLU A 83 -5.61 1.68 -11.27
C GLU A 83 -7.06 1.38 -10.82
N GLU A 84 -7.25 0.38 -9.96
CA GLU A 84 -8.56 0.03 -9.40
C GLU A 84 -9.17 1.18 -8.59
N ILE A 85 -8.38 1.84 -7.73
CA ILE A 85 -8.82 3.01 -6.98
C ILE A 85 -9.28 4.13 -7.92
N THR A 86 -8.55 4.35 -9.01
CA THR A 86 -8.90 5.38 -10.00
C THR A 86 -10.23 5.06 -10.70
N LYS A 87 -10.42 3.80 -11.10
CA LYS A 87 -11.68 3.33 -11.70
C LYS A 87 -12.85 3.45 -10.72
N ALA A 88 -12.65 3.02 -9.47
CA ALA A 88 -13.68 3.10 -8.43
C ALA A 88 -14.08 4.55 -8.14
N LYS A 89 -13.11 5.47 -8.11
CA LYS A 89 -13.37 6.90 -7.94
C LYS A 89 -14.20 7.47 -9.09
N ALA A 90 -13.82 7.17 -10.34
CA ALA A 90 -14.58 7.61 -11.51
C ALA A 90 -16.02 7.06 -11.53
N ALA A 91 -16.21 5.79 -11.17
CA ALA A 91 -17.53 5.18 -11.06
C ALA A 91 -18.38 5.85 -9.96
N SER A 92 -17.78 6.15 -8.80
CA SER A 92 -18.47 6.86 -7.71
C SER A 92 -18.90 8.27 -8.12
N GLU A 93 -18.06 9.00 -8.85
CA GLU A 93 -18.38 10.35 -9.35
C GLU A 93 -19.52 10.28 -10.39
N ALA A 94 -19.51 9.31 -11.29
CA ALA A 94 -20.59 9.11 -12.26
C ALA A 94 -21.92 8.77 -11.57
N ILE A 95 -21.93 7.89 -10.56
CA ILE A 95 -23.13 7.57 -9.77
C ILE A 95 -23.66 8.82 -9.06
N ALA A 96 -22.77 9.63 -8.47
CA ALA A 96 -23.16 10.88 -7.81
C ALA A 96 -23.78 11.89 -8.79
N ALA A 97 -23.20 12.01 -10.00
CA ALA A 97 -23.73 12.89 -11.05
C ALA A 97 -25.12 12.43 -11.53
N THR A 98 -25.30 11.13 -11.79
CA THR A 98 -26.61 10.57 -12.17
C THR A 98 -27.64 10.77 -11.06
N ALA A 99 -27.26 10.56 -9.79
CA ALA A 99 -28.16 10.76 -8.66
C ALA A 99 -28.57 12.24 -8.47
N ALA A 100 -27.69 13.19 -8.81
CA ALA A 100 -28.03 14.61 -8.82
C ALA A 100 -29.04 14.93 -9.94
N PHE A 101 -28.78 14.47 -11.16
CA PHE A 101 -29.68 14.66 -12.31
C PHE A 101 -31.09 14.12 -12.05
N CYS A 102 -31.21 12.90 -11.49
CA CYS A 102 -32.52 12.33 -11.18
C CYS A 102 -33.31 13.10 -10.10
N LYS A 103 -32.62 13.81 -9.19
CA LYS A 103 -33.30 14.66 -8.18
C LYS A 103 -33.88 15.92 -8.82
N ASP A 104 -33.17 16.51 -9.78
CA ASP A 104 -33.61 17.72 -10.47
C ASP A 104 -34.87 17.45 -11.32
N GLU A 105 -34.93 16.32 -12.05
CA GLU A 105 -36.14 15.94 -12.83
C GLU A 105 -37.38 15.67 -11.96
N GLN A 106 -37.21 15.06 -10.77
CA GLN A 106 -38.36 14.83 -9.86
C GLN A 106 -38.93 16.13 -9.28
N GLN A 107 -38.12 17.19 -9.20
CA GLN A 107 -38.52 18.49 -8.69
C GLN A 107 -39.29 19.30 -9.75
N GLU A 108 -38.95 19.17 -11.03
CA GLU A 108 -39.69 19.79 -12.14
C GLU A 108 -41.06 19.14 -12.39
N SER A 109 -41.20 17.81 -12.21
CA SER A 109 -42.48 17.13 -12.45
C SER A 109 -43.53 17.34 -11.34
N SER A 110 -43.12 17.81 -10.15
CA SER A 110 -44.03 18.11 -9.03
C SER A 110 -44.65 19.51 -9.06
N THR A 111 -44.30 20.36 -10.05
CA THR A 111 -44.82 21.74 -10.17
C THR A 111 -46.03 21.89 -11.09
N GLN A 112 -46.54 20.81 -11.69
CA GLN A 112 -47.74 20.86 -12.52
C GLN A 112 -48.99 20.71 -11.63
N THR A 113 -49.45 21.82 -11.05
CA THR A 113 -50.80 21.95 -10.46
C THR A 113 -51.82 21.53 -11.51
N PRO A 114 -52.67 20.52 -11.25
CA PRO A 114 -53.85 20.27 -12.08
C PRO A 114 -54.73 21.51 -12.03
N ASP A 115 -55.09 22.04 -13.19
CA ASP A 115 -56.09 23.09 -13.33
C ASP A 115 -57.38 22.60 -12.63
N PRO A 116 -58.03 23.40 -11.76
CA PRO A 116 -59.28 22.99 -11.14
C PRO A 116 -60.34 22.87 -12.23
N LEU A 117 -60.81 21.64 -12.47
CA LEU A 117 -62.02 21.42 -13.25
C LEU A 117 -63.17 22.11 -12.50
N GLU A 118 -63.78 23.09 -13.15
CA GLU A 118 -65.03 23.68 -12.67
C GLU A 118 -66.12 22.60 -12.75
N ASP A 119 -66.57 22.16 -11.58
CA ASP A 119 -67.74 21.32 -11.40
C ASP A 119 -69.00 22.14 -11.70
N ASP A 120 -69.58 21.94 -12.89
CA ASP A 120 -70.91 22.47 -13.23
C ASP A 120 -71.98 21.51 -12.68
N GLU A 121 -72.29 21.69 -11.40
CA GLU A 121 -73.35 21.00 -10.67
C GLU A 121 -74.69 21.70 -10.95
N HIS A 122 -75.50 21.14 -11.85
CA HIS A 122 -76.94 21.44 -11.91
C HIS A 122 -77.77 20.17 -11.74
N THR A 123 -78.19 19.98 -10.49
CA THR A 123 -79.15 18.99 -10.03
C THR A 123 -80.58 19.52 -10.18
N ASP A 124 -81.34 18.83 -11.04
CA ASP A 124 -82.74 18.37 -10.92
C ASP A 124 -83.75 19.11 -10.02
N GLN A 125 -84.89 19.52 -10.61
CA GLN A 125 -86.20 19.53 -9.92
C GLN A 125 -87.34 19.14 -10.87
N THR A 126 -87.70 17.86 -10.83
CA THR A 126 -89.02 17.28 -10.47
C THR A 126 -90.33 17.77 -11.10
N GLN A 127 -91.02 16.77 -11.67
CA GLN A 127 -92.40 16.32 -11.41
C GLN A 127 -93.59 16.90 -12.19
N ASP A 128 -94.15 15.99 -12.99
CA ASP A 128 -95.56 15.64 -13.15
C ASP A 128 -96.59 16.45 -12.34
N ASP A 129 -97.58 16.98 -13.06
CA ASP A 129 -98.97 16.89 -12.58
C ASP A 129 -99.93 16.71 -13.76
N SER A 130 -100.79 15.70 -13.63
CA SER A 130 -101.88 15.37 -14.55
C SER A 130 -103.15 16.11 -14.13
N THR A 131 -103.86 16.77 -15.06
CA THR A 131 -105.30 16.59 -15.40
C THR A 131 -105.66 17.51 -16.57
#